data_AF-D2PC00-F1
#
_entry.id   AF-D2PC00-F1
#
_cell.length_a   1.000
_cell.length_b   1.000
_cell.length_c   1.000
_cell.angle_alpha   90.00
_cell.angle_beta   90.00
_cell.angle_gamma   90.00
#
_symmetry.space_group_name_H-M   'P 1'
#
loop_
_entity.id
_entity.type
_entity.pdbx_description
1 polymer ?
#
loop_
_entity_poly.entity_id
_entity_poly.type
_entity_poly.pdbx_seq_one_letter_code
_entity_poly.pdbx_strand_id
1 'polypeptide(L)' 'MVQVTFHSKISSMGHDKYGDPKYAIYVPKSVHEKIKGLLDREVIVIVVLPDDEE' A
#
# COMPACT_ATOMS: atom_id res chain seq x y z
N MET A 1 8.91 11.54 -13.40
CA MET A 1 8.49 10.82 -12.18
C MET A 1 7.72 9.58 -12.60
N VAL A 2 8.03 8.41 -12.04
CA VAL A 2 7.28 7.16 -12.30
C VAL A 2 6.27 7.00 -11.17
N GLN A 3 4.98 6.93 -11.51
CA GLN A 3 3.90 6.67 -10.57
C GLN A 3 3.16 5.41 -11.01
N VAL A 4 2.86 4.53 -10.05
CA VAL A 4 2.11 3.30 -10.28
C VAL A 4 0.89 3.30 -9.38
N THR A 5 -0.29 3.28 -9.99
CA THR A 5 -1.57 3.24 -9.27
C THR A 5 -2.18 1.85 -9.42
N PHE A 6 -2.68 1.29 -8.32
CA PHE A 6 -3.39 0.02 -8.31
C PHE A 6 -4.41 0.00 -7.16
N HIS A 7 -5.46 -0.80 -7.34
CA HIS A 7 -6.42 -1.06 -6.27
C HIS A 7 -5.96 -2.29 -5.48
N SER A 8 -6.11 -2.22 -4.17
CA SER A 8 -5.81 -3.33 -3.28
C SER A 8 -6.71 -3.31 -2.05
N LYS A 9 -6.76 -4.44 -1.37
CA LYS A 9 -7.42 -4.58 -0.09
C LYS A 9 -6.45 -4.18 1.01
N ILE A 10 -6.89 -3.28 1.89
CA ILE A 10 -6.21 -3.02 3.16
C ILE A 10 -6.68 -4.07 4.16
N SER A 11 -5.74 -4.70 4.83
CA SER A 11 -6.02 -5.65 5.91
C SER A 11 -5.43 -5.16 7.22
N SER A 12 -6.19 -5.28 8.31
CA SER A 12 -5.65 -5.10 9.66
C SER A 12 -4.56 -6.15 9.93
N MET A 13 -3.44 -5.70 10.48
CA MET A 13 -2.28 -6.52 10.86
C MET A 13 -2.03 -6.43 12.37
N GLY A 14 -3.07 -6.12 13.14
CA GLY A 14 -3.02 -5.97 14.59
C GLY A 14 -2.55 -4.58 15.02
N HIS A 15 -1.78 -4.53 16.11
CA HIS A 15 -1.23 -3.29 16.66
C HIS A 15 0.29 -3.42 16.79
N ASP A 16 0.98 -2.29 16.81
CA ASP A 16 2.40 -2.25 17.08
C ASP A 16 2.70 -2.33 18.59
N LYS A 17 3.99 -2.19 18.96
CA LYS A 17 4.42 -2.25 20.38
C LYS A 17 3.93 -1.08 21.23
N TYR A 18 3.42 -0.03 20.62
CA TYR A 18 2.86 1.16 21.27
C TYR A 18 1.33 1.15 21.29
N GLY A 19 0.70 0.17 20.65
CA GLY A 19 -0.75 0.04 20.56
C GLY A 19 -1.34 0.70 19.32
N ASP A 20 -0.51 1.19 18.39
CA ASP A 20 -1.00 1.83 17.17
C ASP A 20 -1.46 0.78 16.14
N PRO A 21 -2.61 0.98 15.47
CA PRO A 21 -3.08 0.05 14.46
C PRO A 21 -2.08 -0.12 13.33
N LYS A 22 -1.81 -1.38 12.99
CA LYS A 22 -1.00 -1.76 11.83
C LYS A 22 -1.90 -2.23 10.70
N TYR A 23 -1.58 -1.76 9.51
CA TYR A 23 -2.25 -2.16 8.28
C TYR A 23 -1.24 -2.72 7.29
N ALA A 24 -1.69 -3.70 6.51
CA ALA A 24 -0.95 -4.23 5.38
C ALA A 24 -1.70 -3.93 4.07
N ILE A 25 -0.93 -3.57 3.05
CA ILE A 25 -1.41 -3.37 1.68
C ILE A 25 -0.72 -4.40 0.79
N TYR A 26 -1.52 -5.21 0.11
CA TYR A 26 -0.98 -6.20 -0.81
C TYR A 26 -0.70 -5.58 -2.18
N VAL A 27 0.48 -5.80 -2.75
CA VAL A 27 0.75 -5.41 -4.15
C VAL A 27 0.30 -6.57 -5.06
N PRO A 28 -0.67 -6.36 -5.97
CA PRO A 28 -1.12 -7.40 -6.90
C PRO A 28 0.00 -7.86 -7.82
N LYS A 29 0.04 -9.15 -8.16
CA LYS A 29 1.05 -9.73 -9.07
C LYS A 29 1.10 -9.02 -10.43
N SER A 30 -0.03 -8.54 -10.93
CA SER A 30 -0.14 -7.78 -12.19
C SER A 30 0.68 -6.48 -12.19
N VAL A 31 1.08 -6.00 -11.01
CA VAL A 31 1.80 -4.73 -10.81
C VAL A 31 3.29 -4.98 -10.52
N HIS A 32 3.69 -6.22 -10.19
CA HIS A 32 5.07 -6.55 -9.78
C HIS A 32 6.12 -6.15 -10.82
N GLU A 33 5.88 -6.42 -12.10
CA GLU A 33 6.82 -6.02 -13.17
C GLU A 33 6.96 -4.49 -13.29
N LYS A 34 5.88 -3.75 -13.02
CA LYS A 34 5.90 -2.27 -13.07
C LYS A 34 6.67 -1.65 -11.91
N ILE A 35 6.66 -2.30 -10.74
CA ILE A 35 7.36 -1.81 -9.55
C ILE A 35 8.77 -2.39 -9.38
N LYS A 36 9.16 -3.37 -10.20
CA LYS A 36 10.50 -3.97 -10.18
C LYS A 36 11.61 -2.93 -10.38
N GLY A 37 11.36 -1.91 -11.21
CA GLY A 37 12.28 -0.79 -11.41
C GLY A 37 12.32 0.23 -10.27
N LEU A 38 11.47 0.07 -9.25
CA LEU A 38 11.42 0.90 -8.04
C LEU A 38 12.10 0.22 -6.84
N LEU A 39 12.53 -1.03 -6.97
CA LEU A 39 13.33 -1.72 -5.96
C LEU A 39 14.59 -0.90 -5.66
N ASP A 40 14.98 -0.87 -4.38
CA ASP A 40 16.13 -0.11 -3.85
C ASP A 40 16.05 1.42 -3.96
N ARG A 41 14.87 1.96 -4.25
CA ARG A 41 14.60 3.41 -4.22
C ARG A 41 13.70 3.75 -3.05
N GLU A 42 13.82 5.00 -2.58
CA GLU A 42 12.81 5.55 -1.67
C GLU A 42 11.48 5.69 -2.44
N VAL A 43 10.42 5.14 -1.86
CA VAL A 43 9.08 5.12 -2.46
C VAL A 43 8.10 5.74 -1.48
N ILE A 44 7.35 6.73 -1.94
CA ILE A 44 6.23 7.30 -1.20
C ILE A 44 4.97 6.51 -1.58
N VAL A 45 4.30 5.96 -0.57
CA VAL A 45 3.02 5.25 -0.74
C VAL A 45 1.90 6.18 -0.29
N ILE A 46 1.02 6.54 -1.23
CA ILE A 46 -0.18 7.33 -0.94
C ILE A 46 -1.37 6.39 -0.97
N VAL A 47 -2.11 6.33 0.13
CA VAL A 47 -3.30 5.50 0.27
C VAL A 47 -4.50 6.43 0.21
N VAL A 48 -5.35 6.26 -0.80
CA VAL A 48 -6.63 6.95 -0.91
C VAL A 48 -7.71 5.94 -0.54
N LEU A 49 -8.34 6.17 0.61
CA LEU A 49 -9.53 5.44 1.01
C LEU A 49 -10.75 6.10 0.37
N PRO A 50 -11.74 5.34 -0.12
CA PRO A 50 -13.04 5.94 -0.38
C PRO A 50 -13.56 6.57 0.91
N ASP A 51 -14.20 7.72 0.80
CA ASP A 51 -15.03 8.19 1.92
C ASP A 51 -16.07 7.11 2.18
N ASP A 52 -16.21 6.67 3.44
CA ASP A 52 -17.33 5.81 3.82
C ASP A 52 -18.60 6.62 3.54
N GLU A 53 -19.30 6.30 2.44
CA GLU A 53 -20.73 6.56 2.33
C GLU A 53 -21.38 5.62 3.34
N GLU A 54 -21.55 6.14 4.56
CA GLU A 54 -22.14 5.49 5.74
C GLU A 54 -23.46 4.73 5.45
#